data_AF-A0A7V5VKN0-F1
#
_entry.id   AF-A0A7V5VKN0-F1
#
_cell.length_a   1.000
_cell.length_b   1.000
_cell.length_c   1.000
_cell.angle_alpha   90.00
_cell.angle_beta   90.00
_cell.angle_gamma   90.00
#
_symmetry.space_group_name_H-M   'P 1'
#
loop_
_entity.id
_entity.type
_entity.pdbx_description
1 polymer ?
#
loop_
_entity_poly.entity_id
_entity_poly.type
_entity_poly.pdbx_seq_one_letter_code
_entity_poly.pdbx_strand_id
1 'polypeptide(L)'
;VGRTAQGEVIWLTVDGRQPQSQGATLSELAQILARYGAVDAINLDGGGSTTLVVRNLVVNSPSDGVERPVSNAWLVYDDAQRPALPRYTDYRIEPPQATLKVGEQIRFRLMRGEQPISTWEAVWGAGSLGFIDQWGRFRALRPGRDVISVYVDGQWLHAPVEVVGDAPTQNGNNSGN
;
A
#
# COMPACT_ATOMS: atom_id res chain seq x y z
N VAL A 1 13.20 10.16 -3.85
CA VAL A 1 14.08 9.12 -4.45
C VAL A 1 15.48 9.32 -3.90
N GLY A 2 16.13 8.25 -3.44
CA GLY A 2 17.50 8.28 -2.95
C GLY A 2 18.42 7.34 -3.73
N ARG A 3 19.73 7.56 -3.66
CA ARG A 3 20.77 6.68 -4.21
C ARG A 3 21.79 6.34 -3.12
N THR A 4 22.14 5.07 -2.95
CA THR A 4 23.20 4.64 -2.02
C THR A 4 24.59 4.81 -2.64
N ALA A 5 25.66 4.75 -1.83
CA ALA A 5 27.03 4.83 -2.34
C ALA A 5 27.37 3.68 -3.32
N GLN A 6 26.67 2.55 -3.18
CA GLN A 6 26.80 1.36 -4.01
C GLN A 6 26.00 1.45 -5.31
N GLY A 7 25.23 2.54 -5.51
CA GLY A 7 24.43 2.78 -6.70
C GLY A 7 23.01 2.20 -6.64
N GLU A 8 22.55 1.71 -5.49
CA GLU A 8 21.18 1.22 -5.33
C GLU A 8 20.21 2.41 -5.27
N VAL A 9 19.00 2.24 -5.83
CA VAL A 9 17.96 3.27 -5.85
C VAL A 9 16.91 2.98 -4.79
N ILE A 10 16.62 3.96 -3.96
CA ILE A 10 15.60 3.92 -2.91
C ILE A 10 14.38 4.72 -3.37
N TRP A 11 13.26 4.02 -3.56
CA TRP A 11 11.94 4.62 -3.73
C TRP A 11 11.25 4.70 -2.38
N LEU A 12 10.92 5.92 -1.97
CA LEU A 12 10.26 6.18 -0.70
C LEU A 12 8.97 6.96 -0.96
N THR A 13 7.88 6.46 -0.41
CA THR A 13 6.61 7.18 -0.29
C THR A 13 6.23 7.23 1.18
N VAL A 14 5.59 8.31 1.59
CA VAL A 14 5.03 8.47 2.93
C VAL A 14 3.59 8.96 2.77
N ASP A 15 2.65 8.16 3.24
CA ASP A 15 1.23 8.54 3.24
C ASP A 15 1.02 9.78 4.12
N GLY A 16 -0.01 10.56 3.85
CA GLY A 16 -0.26 11.80 4.61
C GLY A 16 -1.74 12.20 4.61
N ARG A 17 -2.09 13.17 5.45
CA ARG A 17 -3.47 13.69 5.63
C ARG A 17 -4.49 12.62 6.02
N GLN A 18 -4.05 11.63 6.80
CA GLN A 18 -4.89 10.54 7.27
C GLN A 18 -4.68 10.32 8.78
N PRO A 19 -5.67 9.78 9.53
CA PRO A 19 -5.52 9.54 10.96
C PRO A 19 -4.27 8.75 11.35
N GLN A 20 -3.85 7.83 10.48
CA GLN A 20 -2.65 6.99 10.65
C GLN A 20 -1.34 7.64 10.22
N SER A 21 -1.38 8.70 9.40
CA SER A 21 -0.18 9.39 8.95
C SER A 21 -0.47 10.84 8.61
N GLN A 22 0.22 11.75 9.30
CA GLN A 22 0.18 13.18 9.01
C GLN A 22 1.03 13.55 7.79
N GLY A 23 1.87 12.62 7.30
CA GLY A 23 2.90 12.89 6.30
C GLY A 23 4.28 13.06 6.95
N ALA A 24 5.24 13.46 6.14
CA ALA A 24 6.59 13.80 6.57
C ALA A 24 7.02 15.12 5.93
N THR A 25 7.74 15.93 6.69
CA THR A 25 8.47 17.09 6.20
C THR A 25 9.64 16.66 5.31
N LEU A 26 10.16 17.58 4.48
CA LEU A 26 11.34 17.30 3.66
C LEU A 26 12.57 16.90 4.49
N SER A 27 12.73 17.48 5.68
CA SER A 27 13.82 17.14 6.60
C SER A 27 13.68 15.73 7.16
N GLU A 28 12.46 15.31 7.51
CA GLU A 28 12.20 13.92 7.95
C GLU A 28 12.43 12.93 6.82
N LEU A 29 11.97 13.23 5.59
CA LEU A 29 12.24 12.41 4.42
C LEU A 29 13.74 12.26 4.15
N ALA A 30 14.51 13.34 4.24
CA ALA A 30 15.96 13.31 4.09
C ALA A 30 16.62 12.44 5.18
N GLN A 31 16.18 12.55 6.42
CA GLN A 31 16.69 11.72 7.52
C GLN A 31 16.35 10.24 7.33
N ILE A 32 15.15 9.91 6.85
CA ILE A 32 14.75 8.54 6.53
C ILE A 32 15.67 7.98 5.45
N LEU A 33 15.82 8.69 4.32
CA LEU A 33 16.68 8.25 3.22
C LEU A 33 18.14 8.07 3.67
N ALA A 34 18.67 9.00 4.48
CA ALA A 34 20.02 8.90 5.03
C ALA A 34 20.19 7.67 5.94
N ARG A 35 19.19 7.34 6.78
CA ARG A 35 19.21 6.12 7.62
C ARG A 35 19.23 4.83 6.78
N TYR A 36 18.66 4.86 5.59
CA TYR A 36 18.71 3.75 4.63
C TYR A 36 19.94 3.80 3.70
N GLY A 37 20.92 4.67 3.99
CA GLY A 37 22.21 4.70 3.28
C GLY A 37 22.22 5.55 2.01
N ALA A 38 21.18 6.36 1.77
CA ALA A 38 21.20 7.30 0.66
C ALA A 38 22.29 8.37 0.87
N VAL A 39 23.15 8.55 -0.14
CA VAL A 39 24.16 9.61 -0.20
C VAL A 39 23.67 10.81 -1.02
N ASP A 40 22.77 10.58 -1.97
CA ASP A 40 22.09 11.60 -2.75
C ASP A 40 20.58 11.37 -2.71
N ALA A 41 19.79 12.44 -2.72
CA ALA A 41 18.33 12.34 -2.78
C ALA A 41 17.69 13.55 -3.46
N ILE A 42 16.57 13.31 -4.13
CA ILE A 42 15.69 14.35 -4.67
C ILE A 42 14.25 14.05 -4.28
N ASN A 43 13.50 15.10 -3.94
CA ASN A 43 12.06 15.00 -3.69
C ASN A 43 11.29 15.03 -5.02
N LEU A 44 10.19 14.27 -5.08
CA LEU A 44 9.25 14.27 -6.21
C LEU A 44 7.92 14.91 -5.79
N ASP A 45 6.93 14.93 -6.69
CA ASP A 45 5.60 15.41 -6.36
C ASP A 45 4.99 14.66 -5.17
N GLY A 46 4.23 15.39 -4.36
CA GLY A 46 3.74 14.95 -3.06
C GLY A 46 2.22 15.04 -2.93
N GLY A 47 1.73 14.73 -1.73
CA GLY A 47 0.33 14.94 -1.37
C GLY A 47 -0.64 13.99 -2.08
N GLY A 48 -1.67 14.52 -2.74
CA GLY A 48 -2.70 13.72 -3.40
C GLY A 48 -2.18 12.86 -4.55
N SER A 49 -1.05 13.24 -5.13
CA SER A 49 -0.42 12.55 -6.26
C SER A 49 0.48 11.38 -5.84
N THR A 50 0.75 11.20 -4.55
CA THR A 50 1.68 10.16 -4.08
C THR A 50 1.03 8.78 -4.10
N THR A 51 1.42 7.98 -5.10
CA THR A 51 1.00 6.59 -5.24
C THR A 51 2.22 5.71 -5.54
N LEU A 52 2.37 4.60 -4.81
CA LEU A 52 3.34 3.54 -5.09
C LEU A 52 2.58 2.29 -5.53
N VAL A 53 2.91 1.83 -6.75
CA VAL A 53 2.32 0.63 -7.33
C VAL A 53 3.40 -0.43 -7.48
N VAL A 54 3.13 -1.63 -6.97
CA VAL A 54 4.00 -2.81 -7.12
C VAL A 54 3.15 -3.94 -7.67
N ARG A 55 3.52 -4.51 -8.81
CA ARG A 55 2.78 -5.63 -9.45
C ARG A 55 1.28 -5.30 -9.66
N ASN A 56 0.99 -4.08 -10.13
CA ASN A 56 -0.35 -3.53 -10.32
C ASN A 56 -1.19 -3.43 -9.02
N LEU A 57 -0.55 -3.48 -7.85
CA LEU A 57 -1.20 -3.26 -6.57
C LEU A 57 -0.71 -1.94 -5.98
N VAL A 58 -1.66 -1.09 -5.55
CA VAL A 58 -1.36 0.08 -4.74
C VAL A 58 -0.93 -0.42 -3.35
N VAL A 59 0.31 -0.11 -2.97
CA VAL A 59 0.91 -0.61 -1.70
C VAL A 59 0.99 0.45 -0.61
N ASN A 60 0.58 1.68 -0.92
CA ASN A 60 0.45 2.78 0.03
C ASN A 60 -1.03 3.20 0.17
N SER A 61 -1.33 4.23 0.95
CA SER A 61 -2.69 4.77 1.11
C SER A 61 -2.78 6.18 0.51
N PRO A 62 -3.23 6.33 -0.75
CA PRO A 62 -3.43 7.64 -1.36
C PRO A 62 -4.31 8.56 -0.50
N SER A 63 -3.90 9.82 -0.34
CA SER A 63 -4.56 10.75 0.59
C SER A 63 -6.02 11.06 0.22
N ASP A 64 -6.35 11.05 -1.08
CA ASP A 64 -7.72 11.21 -1.58
C ASP A 64 -8.56 9.92 -1.47
N GLY A 65 -7.95 8.81 -1.03
CA GLY A 65 -8.59 7.50 -0.90
C GLY A 65 -8.59 6.63 -2.14
N VAL A 66 -8.33 7.24 -3.29
CA VAL A 66 -8.08 6.57 -4.57
C VAL A 66 -6.83 7.19 -5.18
N GLU A 67 -6.22 6.47 -6.12
CA GLU A 67 -5.16 7.03 -6.94
C GLU A 67 -5.69 8.25 -7.71
N ARG A 68 -4.96 9.36 -7.63
CA ARG A 68 -5.24 10.57 -8.41
C ARG A 68 -4.66 10.38 -9.83
N PRO A 69 -5.39 10.74 -10.90
CA PRO A 69 -4.80 10.81 -12.23
C PRO A 69 -3.62 11.78 -12.26
N VAL A 70 -2.46 11.29 -12.73
CA VAL A 70 -1.22 12.07 -12.86
C VAL A 70 -0.73 12.05 -14.30
N SER A 71 0.03 13.07 -14.71
CA SER A 71 0.51 13.23 -16.10
C SER A 71 1.73 12.36 -16.43
N ASN A 72 2.48 11.92 -15.42
CA ASN A 72 3.71 11.16 -15.59
C ASN A 72 3.97 10.25 -14.38
N ALA A 73 4.73 9.18 -14.60
CA ALA A 73 5.13 8.23 -13.57
C ALA A 73 6.57 7.74 -13.80
N TRP A 74 7.22 7.27 -12.74
CA TRP A 74 8.46 6.52 -12.84
C TRP A 74 8.14 5.02 -12.88
N LEU A 75 8.64 4.33 -13.90
CA LEU A 75 8.49 2.88 -14.04
C LEU A 75 9.85 2.20 -13.86
N VAL A 76 9.94 1.32 -12.87
CA VAL A 76 11.04 0.38 -12.73
C VAL A 76 10.55 -0.98 -13.22
N TYR A 77 11.20 -1.51 -14.25
CA TYR A 77 10.86 -2.81 -14.82
C TYR A 77 12.11 -3.61 -15.13
N ASP A 78 11.98 -4.93 -15.07
CA ASP A 78 12.99 -5.90 -15.48
C ASP A 78 12.27 -7.07 -16.15
N ASP A 79 12.64 -7.37 -17.39
CA ASP A 79 12.04 -8.47 -18.16
C ASP A 79 12.32 -9.84 -17.53
N ALA A 80 13.45 -10.01 -16.84
CA ALA A 80 13.76 -11.22 -16.10
C ALA A 80 12.84 -11.41 -14.87
N GLN A 81 12.23 -10.33 -14.39
CA GLN A 81 11.30 -10.32 -13.26
C GLN A 81 9.84 -10.43 -13.70
N ARG A 82 9.55 -10.73 -14.97
CA ARG A 82 8.18 -10.99 -15.42
C ARG A 82 7.58 -12.18 -14.67
N PRO A 83 6.28 -12.15 -14.35
CA PRO A 83 5.60 -13.28 -13.75
C PRO A 83 5.82 -14.54 -14.59
N ALA A 84 6.55 -15.52 -14.06
CA ALA A 84 6.62 -16.86 -14.64
C ALA A 84 5.33 -17.62 -14.32
N LEU A 85 5.15 -18.81 -14.92
CA LEU A 85 4.12 -19.72 -14.45
C LEU A 85 4.30 -19.97 -12.95
N PRO A 86 3.20 -19.98 -12.19
CA PRO A 86 3.27 -20.18 -10.75
C PRO A 86 3.88 -21.53 -10.40
N ARG A 87 4.75 -21.55 -9.39
CA ARG A 87 5.34 -22.78 -8.86
C ARG A 87 4.31 -23.58 -8.06
N TYR A 88 3.35 -22.90 -7.43
CA TYR A 88 2.26 -23.51 -6.67
C TYR A 88 0.91 -22.90 -7.05
N THR A 89 -0.16 -23.68 -6.93
CA THR A 89 -1.52 -23.27 -7.33
C THR A 89 -2.54 -23.32 -6.19
N ASP A 90 -2.13 -23.81 -5.02
CA ASP A 90 -2.96 -24.01 -3.83
C ASP A 90 -2.87 -22.84 -2.84
N TYR A 91 -2.46 -21.66 -3.31
CA TYR A 91 -2.46 -20.46 -2.50
C TYR A 91 -3.89 -19.97 -2.22
N ARG A 92 -4.15 -19.51 -0.99
CA ARG A 92 -5.43 -18.89 -0.61
C ARG A 92 -5.26 -17.78 0.42
N ILE A 93 -6.23 -16.86 0.45
CA ILE A 93 -6.31 -15.83 1.48
C ILE A 93 -7.23 -16.32 2.61
N GLU A 94 -6.81 -16.13 3.87
CA GLU A 94 -7.62 -16.38 5.05
C GLU A 94 -7.71 -15.14 5.96
N PRO A 95 -8.92 -14.66 6.32
CA PRO A 95 -10.21 -15.17 5.88
C PRO A 95 -10.46 -14.91 4.38
N PRO A 96 -11.26 -15.74 3.70
CA PRO A 96 -11.51 -15.58 2.25
C PRO A 96 -12.35 -14.33 1.93
N GLN A 97 -13.06 -13.79 2.92
CA GLN A 97 -13.82 -12.55 2.85
C GLN A 97 -13.96 -11.94 4.25
N ALA A 98 -14.29 -10.65 4.33
CA ALA A 98 -14.56 -10.01 5.62
C ALA A 98 -15.62 -8.91 5.54
N THR A 99 -16.34 -8.69 6.64
CA THR A 99 -17.18 -7.51 6.86
C THR A 99 -16.67 -6.78 8.09
N LEU A 100 -16.42 -5.47 7.99
CA LEU A 100 -15.89 -4.63 9.06
C LEU A 100 -16.72 -3.36 9.22
N LYS A 101 -16.67 -2.74 10.40
CA LYS A 101 -17.08 -1.35 10.57
C LYS A 101 -15.94 -0.39 10.23
N VAL A 102 -16.27 0.83 9.80
CA VAL A 102 -15.26 1.90 9.65
C VAL A 102 -14.45 2.05 10.94
N GLY A 103 -13.12 2.07 10.83
CA GLY A 103 -12.18 2.14 11.95
C GLY A 103 -11.71 0.78 12.49
N GLU A 104 -12.37 -0.32 12.14
CA GLU A 104 -11.93 -1.67 12.53
C GLU A 104 -10.74 -2.15 11.69
N GLN A 105 -10.06 -3.18 12.21
CA GLN A 105 -8.93 -3.81 11.56
C GLN A 105 -9.06 -5.34 11.62
N ILE A 106 -8.58 -6.01 10.58
CA ILE A 106 -8.49 -7.47 10.49
C ILE A 106 -7.14 -7.88 9.90
N ARG A 107 -6.67 -9.09 10.22
CA ARG A 107 -5.50 -9.67 9.58
C ARG A 107 -5.92 -10.73 8.57
N PHE A 108 -5.53 -10.52 7.32
CA PHE A 108 -5.49 -11.53 6.27
C PHE A 108 -4.14 -12.25 6.31
N ARG A 109 -4.17 -13.56 6.07
CA ARG A 109 -2.99 -14.40 5.92
C ARG A 109 -3.01 -15.01 4.52
N LEU A 110 -1.83 -15.13 3.95
CA LEU A 110 -1.63 -15.92 2.75
C LEU A 110 -1.23 -17.33 3.17
N MET A 111 -1.96 -18.31 2.66
CA MET A 111 -1.80 -19.72 2.99
C MET A 111 -1.36 -20.48 1.74
N ARG A 112 -0.62 -21.57 1.93
CA ARG A 112 -0.33 -22.61 0.94
C ARG A 112 -0.53 -23.97 1.60
N GLY A 113 -1.47 -24.76 1.09
CA GLY A 113 -2.01 -25.89 1.86
C GLY A 113 -2.48 -25.42 3.24
N GLU A 114 -2.17 -26.15 4.30
CA GLU A 114 -2.59 -25.79 5.67
C GLU A 114 -1.66 -24.81 6.38
N GLN A 115 -0.61 -24.32 5.71
CA GLN A 115 0.42 -23.50 6.33
C GLN A 115 0.34 -22.04 5.88
N PRO A 116 0.47 -21.06 6.80
CA PRO A 116 0.70 -19.69 6.41
C PRO A 116 2.08 -19.56 5.76
N ILE A 117 2.16 -18.81 4.66
CA ILE A 117 3.43 -18.48 4.03
C ILE A 117 3.95 -17.13 4.50
N SER A 118 5.24 -16.91 4.27
CA SER A 118 5.92 -15.68 4.67
C SER A 118 5.33 -14.49 3.91
N THR A 119 5.12 -13.39 4.62
CA THR A 119 4.67 -12.14 3.99
C THR A 119 5.74 -11.54 3.08
N TRP A 120 7.01 -11.93 3.23
CA TRP A 120 8.11 -11.48 2.35
C TRP A 120 8.04 -12.05 0.93
N GLU A 121 7.24 -13.09 0.70
CA GLU A 121 7.04 -13.70 -0.61
C GLU A 121 5.88 -13.06 -1.40
N ALA A 122 5.19 -12.11 -0.77
CA ALA A 122 3.93 -11.59 -1.25
C ALA A 122 3.91 -10.05 -1.21
N VAL A 123 3.10 -9.47 -2.08
CA VAL A 123 2.81 -8.04 -2.09
C VAL A 123 1.32 -7.85 -1.86
N TRP A 124 0.96 -7.18 -0.77
CA TRP A 124 -0.42 -6.86 -0.44
C TRP A 124 -0.80 -5.48 -0.96
N GLY A 125 -2.03 -5.35 -1.43
CA GLY A 125 -2.64 -4.07 -1.80
C GLY A 125 -4.14 -4.05 -1.52
N ALA A 126 -4.66 -2.86 -1.29
CA ALA A 126 -6.07 -2.61 -1.05
C ALA A 126 -6.56 -1.52 -2.00
N GLY A 127 -7.85 -1.58 -2.34
CA GLY A 127 -8.52 -0.51 -3.06
C GLY A 127 -8.92 0.65 -2.15
N SER A 128 -10.08 1.23 -2.43
CA SER A 128 -10.47 2.54 -1.90
C SER A 128 -11.00 2.53 -0.46
N LEU A 129 -11.37 1.36 0.06
CA LEU A 129 -12.02 1.23 1.36
C LEU A 129 -11.08 1.40 2.55
N GLY A 130 -9.77 1.28 2.34
CA GLY A 130 -8.83 1.24 3.45
C GLY A 130 -7.38 1.08 3.04
N PHE A 131 -6.57 0.61 3.97
CA PHE A 131 -5.15 0.32 3.76
C PHE A 131 -4.83 -1.07 4.31
N ILE A 132 -4.06 -1.84 3.54
CA ILE A 132 -3.48 -3.10 4.00
C ILE A 132 -1.96 -2.96 4.02
N ASP A 133 -1.35 -3.29 5.16
CA ASP A 133 0.11 -3.33 5.25
C ASP A 133 0.67 -4.64 4.67
N GLN A 134 1.99 -4.68 4.48
CA GLN A 134 2.66 -5.87 3.95
C GLN A 134 2.68 -7.06 4.94
N TRP A 135 2.09 -6.93 6.14
CA TRP A 135 1.83 -8.04 7.06
C TRP A 135 0.38 -8.57 6.98
N GLY A 136 -0.39 -8.09 6.00
CA GLY A 136 -1.77 -8.48 5.76
C GLY A 136 -2.78 -7.84 6.73
N ARG A 137 -2.40 -6.81 7.49
CA ARG A 137 -3.34 -6.10 8.37
C ARG A 137 -4.08 -5.04 7.59
N PHE A 138 -5.37 -5.28 7.35
CA PHE A 138 -6.26 -4.33 6.72
C PHE A 138 -6.95 -3.46 7.77
N ARG A 139 -7.01 -2.15 7.53
CA ARG A 139 -7.77 -1.18 8.30
C ARG A 139 -8.86 -0.57 7.42
N ALA A 140 -10.10 -0.67 7.88
CA ALA A 140 -11.27 -0.09 7.22
C ALA A 140 -11.34 1.43 7.46
N LEU A 141 -11.40 2.22 6.39
CA LEU A 141 -11.42 3.69 6.45
C LEU A 141 -12.68 4.30 5.84
N ARG A 142 -13.31 3.63 4.86
CA ARG A 142 -14.48 4.13 4.13
C ARG A 142 -15.50 3.01 3.93
N PRO A 143 -16.80 3.30 4.02
CA PRO A 143 -17.83 2.31 3.75
C PRO A 143 -17.90 1.96 2.26
N GLY A 144 -18.33 0.74 1.96
CA GLY A 144 -18.47 0.24 0.59
C GLY A 144 -18.09 -1.22 0.46
N ARG A 145 -17.93 -1.68 -0.80
CA ARG A 145 -17.50 -3.03 -1.15
C ARG A 145 -16.33 -2.95 -2.12
N ASP A 146 -15.30 -3.76 -1.87
CA ASP A 146 -14.08 -3.80 -2.66
C ASP A 146 -13.35 -5.13 -2.39
N VAL A 147 -12.14 -5.29 -2.90
CA VAL A 147 -11.31 -6.46 -2.69
C VAL A 147 -9.95 -6.09 -2.07
N ILE A 148 -9.49 -6.95 -1.18
CA ILE A 148 -8.08 -7.02 -0.83
C ILE A 148 -7.40 -7.93 -1.82
N SER A 149 -6.25 -7.51 -2.33
CA SER A 149 -5.48 -8.25 -3.31
C SER A 149 -4.10 -8.58 -2.78
N VAL A 150 -3.60 -9.76 -3.13
CA VAL A 150 -2.22 -10.15 -2.88
C VAL A 150 -1.62 -10.74 -4.15
N TYR A 151 -0.43 -10.29 -4.50
CA TYR A 151 0.38 -10.88 -5.55
C TYR A 151 1.40 -11.84 -4.93
N VAL A 152 1.40 -13.09 -5.38
CA VAL A 152 2.35 -14.12 -4.96
C VAL A 152 2.66 -15.03 -6.14
N ASP A 153 3.94 -15.32 -6.36
CA ASP A 153 4.36 -16.39 -7.29
C ASP A 153 3.75 -16.30 -8.70
N GLY A 154 3.54 -15.09 -9.22
CA GLY A 154 2.95 -14.87 -10.54
C GLY A 154 1.42 -14.84 -10.60
N GLN A 155 0.75 -14.93 -9.44
CA GLN A 155 -0.71 -14.93 -9.32
C GLN A 155 -1.20 -13.74 -8.51
N TRP A 156 -2.41 -13.28 -8.83
CA TRP A 156 -3.19 -12.41 -7.96
C TRP A 156 -4.29 -13.23 -7.30
N LEU A 157 -4.42 -13.08 -5.99
CA LEU A 157 -5.54 -13.61 -5.22
C LEU A 157 -6.33 -12.43 -4.66
N HIS A 158 -7.64 -12.65 -4.48
CA HIS A 158 -8.55 -11.61 -4.04
C HIS A 158 -9.44 -12.11 -2.90
N ALA A 159 -9.65 -11.27 -1.90
CA ALA A 159 -10.59 -11.50 -0.81
C ALA A 159 -11.60 -10.34 -0.78
N PRO A 160 -12.91 -10.60 -0.99
CA PRO A 160 -13.94 -9.57 -0.89
C PRO A 160 -14.00 -8.96 0.52
N VAL A 161 -14.16 -7.65 0.57
CA VAL A 161 -14.38 -6.92 1.83
C VAL A 161 -15.56 -5.98 1.70
N GLU A 162 -16.41 -6.00 2.72
CA GLU A 162 -17.47 -5.01 2.93
C GLU A 162 -17.15 -4.18 4.17
N VAL A 163 -17.20 -2.85 4.03
CA VAL A 163 -17.08 -1.92 5.14
C VAL A 163 -18.42 -1.23 5.35
N VAL A 164 -18.95 -1.32 6.56
CA VAL A 164 -20.23 -0.74 6.96
C VAL A 164 -20.07 0.40 7.97
N GLY A 165 -21.07 1.27 8.06
CA GLY A 165 -21.12 2.40 8.97
C GLY A 165 -20.85 3.74 8.29
N ASP A 166 -21.00 4.82 9.05
CA ASP A 166 -20.82 6.18 8.53
C ASP A 166 -19.33 6.51 8.36
N ALA A 167 -19.00 7.24 7.29
CA ALA A 167 -17.68 7.83 7.17
C ALA A 167 -17.47 8.80 8.35
N PRO A 168 -16.27 8.85 8.96
CA PRO A 168 -16.00 9.82 10.01
C PRO A 168 -16.28 11.22 9.47
N THR A 169 -17.14 11.97 10.16
CA THR A 169 -17.43 13.35 9.81
C THR A 169 -16.13 14.15 9.83
N GLN A 170 -15.76 14.77 8.70
CA GLN A 170 -14.72 15.79 8.67
C GLN A 170 -15.22 17.03 9.44
N ASN A 171 -15.13 17.01 10.77
CA ASN A 171 -15.36 18.19 11.59
C ASN A 171 -14.03 18.90 11.79
N GLY A 172 -13.86 20.03 11.09
CA GLY A 172 -12.69 20.89 11.23
C GLY A 172 -12.65 22.05 10.24
N ASN A 173 -13.74 22.84 10.18
CA ASN A 173 -13.64 24.21 9.70
C ASN A 173 -12.54 24.93 10.49
N ASN A 174 -11.46 25.31 9.81
CA ASN A 174 -10.58 26.37 10.29
C ASN A 174 -10.56 27.48 9.24
N SER A 175 -11.70 28.18 9.15
CA SER A 175 -11.72 29.59 8.75
C SER A 175 -11.16 30.40 9.93
N GLY A 176 -9.85 30.64 9.90
CA GLY A 176 -9.16 31.56 10.80
C GLY A 176 -8.32 32.49 9.95
N ASN A 177 -8.75 33.76 9.94
CA ASN A 177 -8.21 34.92 9.22
C ASN A 177 -6.72 35.16 9.51
#